data_AF-A0A7V1MXL9-F1
#
_entry.id   AF-A0A7V1MXL9-F1
#
_cell.length_a   1.000
_cell.length_b   1.000
_cell.length_c   1.000
_cell.angle_alpha   90.00
_cell.angle_beta   90.00
_cell.angle_gamma   90.00
#
_symmetry.space_group_name_H-M   'P 1'
#
loop_
_entity.id
_entity.type
_entity.pdbx_description
1 polymer ?
#
loop_
_entity_poly.entity_id
_entity_poly.type
_entity_poly.pdbx_seq_one_letter_code
_entity_poly.pdbx_strand_id
1 'polypeptide(L)'
;HRNDRRRTIRALEVYRLTGQRISDLQKQWDNTQSRPNTRLFILQWSAEQINRRINRRVKEMMESGLLEEARRLHEAGLLRGQAGEALGYKQLLTHLRGKCTLEEATEKIKIETRRFARNQRTWLRRLSATRDAVILPMEEGESSPQKTAQVIARHILSKETPSETGSEDPQPRYEGEQGTPGEQL
;
A
#
# COMPACT_ATOMS: atom_id res chain seq x y z
N HIS A 1 -11.26 12.43 12.06
CA HIS A 1 -11.26 13.90 12.03
C HIS A 1 -12.56 14.39 11.40
N ARG A 2 -13.18 15.46 11.89
CA ARG A 2 -14.51 15.95 11.46
C ARG A 2 -14.62 16.21 9.94
N ASN A 3 -13.49 16.49 9.29
CA ASN A 3 -13.42 16.79 7.86
C ASN A 3 -13.27 15.55 6.94
N ASP A 4 -13.24 14.33 7.49
CA ASP A 4 -13.17 13.11 6.68
C ASP A 4 -14.58 12.57 6.37
N ARG A 5 -15.28 13.28 5.48
CA ARG A 5 -16.66 12.97 5.09
C ARG A 5 -16.79 11.56 4.54
N ARG A 6 -15.83 11.09 3.72
CA ARG A 6 -15.86 9.75 3.12
C ARG A 6 -15.75 8.65 4.18
N ARG A 7 -14.83 8.77 5.14
CA ARG A 7 -14.74 7.80 6.25
C ARG A 7 -15.97 7.84 7.15
N THR A 8 -16.53 9.03 7.40
CA THR A 8 -17.72 9.19 8.24
C THR A 8 -18.94 8.51 7.60
N ILE A 9 -19.20 8.78 6.31
CA ILE A 9 -20.27 8.12 5.56
C ILE A 9 -20.07 6.59 5.60
N ARG A 10 -18.86 6.10 5.31
CA ARG A 10 -18.57 4.66 5.33
C ARG A 10 -18.80 4.03 6.70
N ALA A 11 -18.42 4.71 7.78
CA ALA A 11 -18.66 4.20 9.13
C ALA A 11 -20.16 4.06 9.44
N LEU A 12 -20.97 5.04 9.02
CA LEU A 12 -22.43 4.99 9.16
C LEU A 12 -23.08 3.92 8.28
N GLU A 13 -22.60 3.74 7.04
CA GLU A 13 -23.04 2.66 6.16
C GLU A 13 -22.82 1.28 6.80
N VAL A 14 -21.60 1.02 7.30
CA VAL A 14 -21.26 -0.25 7.95
C VAL A 14 -22.15 -0.50 9.16
N TYR A 15 -22.34 0.50 10.01
CA TYR A 15 -23.19 0.38 11.20
C TYR A 15 -24.66 0.09 10.83
N ARG A 16 -25.20 0.79 9.83
CA ARG A 16 -26.58 0.56 9.37
C ARG A 16 -26.80 -0.83 8.77
N LEU A 17 -25.79 -1.37 8.09
CA LEU A 17 -25.90 -2.69 7.42
C LEU A 17 -25.63 -3.87 8.35
N THR A 18 -24.75 -3.71 9.33
CA THR A 18 -24.25 -4.83 10.16
C THR A 18 -24.67 -4.75 11.62
N GLY A 19 -25.17 -3.60 12.09
CA GLY A 19 -25.38 -3.31 13.51
C GLY A 19 -24.09 -3.12 14.32
N GLN A 20 -22.91 -3.31 13.70
CA GLN A 20 -21.60 -3.25 14.35
C GLN A 20 -20.82 -2.01 13.92
N ARG A 21 -20.03 -1.44 14.83
CA ARG A 21 -19.19 -0.28 14.50
C ARG A 21 -17.98 -0.75 13.70
N ILE A 22 -17.57 0.06 12.72
CA ILE A 22 -16.37 -0.25 11.91
C ILE A 22 -15.10 -0.38 12.75
N SER A 23 -15.02 0.31 13.89
CA SER A 23 -13.91 0.20 14.85
C SER A 23 -13.82 -1.17 15.50
N ASP A 24 -14.95 -1.85 15.70
CA ASP A 24 -14.99 -3.15 16.36
C ASP A 24 -14.56 -4.24 15.37
N LEU A 25 -14.93 -4.10 14.09
CA LEU A 25 -14.46 -4.97 12.99
C LEU A 25 -12.94 -4.84 12.74
N GLN A 26 -12.38 -3.64 12.88
CA GLN A 26 -10.95 -3.40 12.64
C GLN A 26 -10.03 -4.12 13.66
N LYS A 27 -10.51 -4.37 14.88
CA LYS A 27 -9.76 -5.14 15.91
C LYS A 27 -9.53 -6.60 15.51
N GLN A 28 -10.35 -7.16 14.61
CA GLN A 28 -10.14 -8.51 14.10
C GLN A 28 -8.87 -8.61 13.25
N TRP A 29 -8.40 -7.50 12.66
CA TRP A 29 -7.16 -7.49 11.88
C TRP A 29 -5.90 -7.46 12.74
N ASP A 30 -5.98 -7.03 14.00
CA ASP A 30 -4.86 -7.09 14.95
C ASP A 30 -4.52 -8.54 15.33
N ASN A 31 -5.48 -9.46 15.18
CA ASN A 31 -5.32 -10.90 15.40
C ASN A 31 -5.00 -11.70 14.13
N THR A 32 -4.73 -11.03 12.99
CA THR A 32 -4.34 -11.76 11.78
C THR A 32 -2.93 -12.30 11.98
N GLN A 33 -2.81 -13.60 12.26
CA GLN A 33 -1.55 -14.32 12.11
C GLN A 33 -0.93 -13.90 10.77
N SER A 34 0.33 -13.42 10.81
CA SER A 34 1.10 -13.12 9.61
C SER A 34 0.97 -14.32 8.67
N ARG A 35 0.58 -14.09 7.41
CA ARG A 35 0.52 -15.17 6.43
C ARG A 35 1.86 -15.91 6.45
N PRO A 36 1.87 -17.23 6.70
CA PRO A 36 3.13 -17.96 6.80
C PRO A 36 3.96 -17.74 5.54
N ASN A 37 5.26 -17.53 5.71
CA ASN A 37 6.25 -17.36 4.64
C ASN A 37 6.11 -16.08 3.78
N THR A 38 5.40 -15.04 4.24
CA THR A 38 5.40 -13.73 3.55
C THR A 38 6.60 -12.89 3.98
N ARG A 39 7.35 -12.34 3.02
CA ARG A 39 8.43 -11.37 3.27
C ARG A 39 8.13 -10.03 2.62
N LEU A 40 8.34 -8.96 3.38
CA LEU A 40 8.14 -7.59 2.91
C LEU A 40 9.48 -6.96 2.56
N PHE A 41 9.67 -6.58 1.30
CA PHE A 41 10.82 -5.80 0.86
C PHE A 41 10.41 -4.36 0.56
N ILE A 42 11.11 -3.40 1.14
CA ILE A 42 10.84 -1.96 0.97
C ILE A 42 12.02 -1.32 0.25
N LEU A 43 11.80 -0.91 -1.00
CA LEU A 43 12.79 -0.16 -1.78
C LEU A 43 12.76 1.32 -1.34
N GLN A 44 13.75 1.73 -0.57
CA GLN A 44 13.80 3.05 0.04
C GLN A 44 14.65 4.00 -0.80
N TRP A 45 13.99 4.98 -1.40
CA TRP A 45 14.63 6.10 -2.09
C TRP A 45 14.54 7.38 -1.25
N SER A 46 15.51 8.28 -1.42
CA SER A 46 15.43 9.62 -0.84
C SER A 46 14.28 10.43 -1.45
N ALA A 47 13.82 11.45 -0.71
CA ALA A 47 12.78 12.37 -1.19
C ALA A 47 13.17 13.06 -2.50
N GLU A 48 14.44 13.46 -2.57
CA GLU A 48 15.01 14.23 -3.66
C GLU A 48 15.09 13.40 -4.94
N GLN A 49 15.61 12.17 -4.85
CA GLN A 49 15.66 11.23 -5.97
C GLN A 49 14.26 10.89 -6.50
N ILE A 50 13.29 10.65 -5.60
CA ILE A 50 11.90 10.40 -6.01
C ILE A 50 11.34 11.60 -6.79
N ASN A 51 11.55 12.82 -6.30
CA ASN A 51 11.06 14.02 -6.97
C ASN A 51 11.67 14.20 -8.37
N ARG A 52 12.98 14.00 -8.52
CA ARG A 52 13.65 14.03 -9.83
C ARG A 52 13.09 12.99 -10.79
N ARG A 53 12.95 11.74 -10.33
CA ARG A 53 12.42 10.63 -11.12
C ARG A 53 10.97 10.87 -11.55
N ILE A 54 10.14 11.43 -10.66
CA ILE A 54 8.76 11.81 -10.99
C ILE A 54 8.75 12.86 -12.10
N ASN A 55 9.53 13.92 -11.98
CA ASN A 55 9.56 14.99 -12.98
C ASN A 55 10.00 14.46 -14.35
N ARG A 56 11.07 13.65 -14.38
CA ARG A 56 11.55 12.99 -15.60
C ARG A 56 10.48 12.09 -16.20
N ARG A 57 9.88 11.21 -15.39
CA ARG A 57 8.83 10.29 -15.84
C ARG A 57 7.61 11.01 -16.40
N VAL A 58 7.15 12.08 -15.76
CA VAL A 58 6.00 12.86 -16.27
C VAL A 58 6.33 13.47 -17.62
N LYS A 59 7.54 14.03 -17.78
CA LYS A 59 8.00 14.55 -19.08
C LYS A 59 8.00 13.45 -20.15
N GLU A 60 8.62 12.31 -19.86
CA GLU A 60 8.68 11.15 -20.77
C GLU A 60 7.28 10.64 -21.14
N MET A 61 6.34 10.58 -20.19
CA MET A 61 4.96 10.17 -20.45
C MET A 61 4.24 11.15 -21.38
N MET A 62 4.43 12.46 -21.20
CA MET A 62 3.85 13.47 -22.10
C MET A 62 4.43 13.35 -23.50
N GLU A 63 5.76 13.21 -23.62
CA GLU A 63 6.46 13.00 -24.90
C GLU A 63 6.03 11.70 -25.59
N SER A 64 5.66 10.68 -24.82
CA SER A 64 5.17 9.39 -25.31
C SER A 64 3.67 9.37 -25.65
N GLY A 65 2.97 10.52 -25.62
CA GLY A 65 1.58 10.63 -26.05
C GLY A 65 0.53 10.34 -24.97
N LEU A 66 0.82 10.63 -23.69
CA LEU A 66 -0.15 10.49 -22.60
C LEU A 66 -1.41 11.34 -22.83
N LEU A 67 -1.30 12.52 -23.42
CA LEU A 67 -2.45 13.39 -23.71
C LEU A 67 -3.39 12.74 -24.72
N GLU A 68 -2.83 12.17 -25.78
CA GLU A 68 -3.54 11.49 -26.86
C GLU A 68 -4.21 10.23 -26.33
N GLU A 69 -3.54 9.47 -25.47
CA GLU A 69 -4.15 8.34 -24.77
C GLU A 69 -5.33 8.78 -23.91
N ALA A 70 -5.14 9.80 -23.07
CA ALA A 70 -6.21 10.32 -22.22
C ALA A 70 -7.40 10.82 -23.03
N ARG A 71 -7.15 11.48 -24.17
CA ARG A 71 -8.19 11.94 -25.10
C ARG A 71 -8.99 10.75 -25.67
N ARG A 72 -8.30 9.75 -26.25
CA ARG A 72 -8.96 8.56 -26.81
C ARG A 72 -9.82 7.84 -25.77
N LEU A 73 -9.28 7.63 -24.57
CA LEU A 73 -10.01 6.96 -23.49
C LEU A 73 -11.19 7.81 -22.97
N HIS A 74 -11.07 9.14 -23.00
CA HIS A 74 -12.15 10.04 -22.63
C HIS A 74 -13.30 9.98 -23.65
N GLU A 75 -12.98 10.08 -24.94
CA GLU A 75 -13.93 10.01 -26.05
C GLU A 75 -14.64 8.66 -26.11
N ALA A 76 -13.92 7.57 -25.83
CA ALA A 76 -14.50 6.23 -25.68
C ALA A 76 -15.36 6.05 -24.41
N GLY A 77 -15.44 7.05 -23.54
CA GLY A 77 -16.23 6.99 -22.29
C GLY A 77 -15.64 6.07 -21.21
N LEU A 78 -14.39 5.63 -21.35
CA LEU A 78 -13.73 4.66 -20.47
C LEU A 78 -13.16 5.29 -19.19
N LEU A 79 -12.99 6.61 -19.15
CA LEU A 79 -12.51 7.34 -17.97
C LEU A 79 -13.65 7.82 -17.05
N ARG A 80 -14.69 7.00 -16.87
CA ARG A 80 -15.79 7.25 -15.93
C ARG A 80 -15.46 6.62 -14.56
N GLY A 81 -15.99 7.20 -13.48
CA GLY A 81 -15.82 6.68 -12.12
C GLY A 81 -14.35 6.68 -11.66
N GLN A 82 -13.91 5.55 -11.08
CA GLN A 82 -12.57 5.45 -10.46
C GLN A 82 -11.41 5.59 -11.46
N ALA A 83 -11.60 5.15 -12.70
CA ALA A 83 -10.56 5.24 -13.73
C ALA A 83 -10.22 6.70 -14.07
N GLY A 84 -11.22 7.58 -14.15
CA GLY A 84 -11.01 9.01 -14.39
C GLY A 84 -10.38 9.77 -13.22
N GLU A 85 -10.45 9.21 -12.01
CA GLU A 85 -9.82 9.78 -10.81
C GLU A 85 -8.34 9.40 -10.67
N ALA A 86 -7.83 8.51 -11.53
CA ALA A 86 -6.43 8.15 -11.56
C ALA A 86 -5.55 9.38 -11.88
N LEU A 87 -4.41 9.43 -11.20
CA LEU A 87 -3.45 10.51 -11.34
C LEU A 87 -2.87 10.53 -12.76
N GLY A 88 -2.69 11.71 -13.35
CA GLY A 88 -2.42 11.86 -14.77
C GLY A 88 -3.72 12.14 -15.51
N TYR A 89 -4.58 11.13 -15.59
CA TYR A 89 -5.86 11.24 -16.30
C TYR A 89 -6.75 12.32 -15.72
N LYS A 90 -6.93 12.41 -14.40
CA LYS A 90 -7.76 13.45 -13.78
C LYS A 90 -7.35 14.87 -14.18
N GLN A 91 -6.03 15.13 -14.20
CA GLN A 91 -5.48 16.43 -14.57
C GLN A 91 -5.66 16.70 -16.06
N LEU A 92 -5.39 15.71 -16.92
CA LEU A 92 -5.56 15.83 -18.37
C LEU A 92 -7.03 15.97 -18.77
N LEU A 93 -7.95 15.27 -18.12
CA LEU A 93 -9.39 15.46 -18.31
C LEU A 93 -9.84 16.88 -17.94
N THR A 94 -9.20 17.51 -16.96
CA THR A 94 -9.48 18.91 -16.60
C THR A 94 -9.06 19.85 -17.74
N HIS A 95 -7.89 19.59 -18.34
CA HIS A 95 -7.42 20.31 -19.52
C HIS A 95 -8.33 20.07 -20.74
N LEU A 96 -8.67 18.81 -21.05
CA LEU A 96 -9.53 18.44 -22.18
C LEU A 96 -10.94 19.04 -22.09
N ARG A 97 -11.39 19.42 -20.88
CA ARG A 97 -12.65 20.16 -20.66
C ARG A 97 -12.48 21.68 -20.72
N GLY A 98 -11.32 22.18 -21.13
CA GLY A 98 -11.03 23.61 -21.27
C GLY A 98 -10.86 24.37 -19.94
N LYS A 99 -10.64 23.67 -18.81
CA LYS A 99 -10.60 24.30 -17.48
C LYS A 99 -9.20 24.76 -17.03
N CYS A 100 -8.16 24.38 -17.77
CA CYS A 100 -6.77 24.78 -17.54
C CYS A 100 -5.93 24.55 -18.79
N THR A 101 -4.75 25.15 -18.86
CA THR A 101 -3.80 24.88 -19.96
C THR A 101 -3.16 23.49 -19.80
N LEU A 102 -2.47 23.04 -20.85
CA LEU A 102 -1.77 21.75 -20.82
C LEU A 102 -0.58 21.80 -19.86
N GLU A 103 0.11 22.94 -19.79
CA GLU A 103 1.23 23.20 -18.90
C GLU A 103 0.77 23.15 -17.44
N GLU A 104 -0.35 23.80 -17.12
CA GLU A 104 -0.96 23.76 -15.79
C GLU A 104 -1.38 22.35 -15.39
N ALA A 105 -1.99 21.59 -16.31
CA ALA A 105 -2.33 20.20 -16.06
C ALA A 105 -1.08 19.36 -15.81
N THR A 106 -0.05 19.51 -16.64
CA THR A 106 1.22 18.78 -16.53
C THR A 106 1.92 19.08 -15.20
N GLU A 107 1.94 20.34 -14.77
CA GLU A 107 2.52 20.70 -13.47
C GLU A 107 1.70 20.13 -12.30
N LYS A 108 0.36 20.15 -12.41
CA LYS A 108 -0.51 19.48 -11.43
C LYS A 108 -0.24 17.97 -11.34
N ILE A 109 0.05 17.30 -12.46
CA ILE A 109 0.44 15.87 -12.44
C ILE A 109 1.69 15.68 -11.59
N LYS A 110 2.74 16.50 -11.79
CA LYS A 110 3.97 16.41 -11.00
C LYS A 110 3.70 16.66 -9.51
N ILE A 111 2.94 17.70 -9.18
CA ILE A 111 2.60 18.05 -7.78
C ILE A 111 1.85 16.92 -7.10
N GLU A 112 0.79 16.42 -7.72
CA GLU A 112 -0.03 15.37 -7.14
C GLU A 112 0.76 14.05 -7.05
N THR A 113 1.62 13.73 -8.04
CA THR A 113 2.46 12.51 -7.97
C THR A 113 3.40 12.59 -6.79
N ARG A 114 4.01 13.76 -6.54
CA ARG A 114 4.87 13.97 -5.37
C ARG A 114 4.12 13.83 -4.05
N ARG A 115 2.90 14.38 -3.97
CA ARG A 115 2.02 14.22 -2.79
C ARG A 115 1.68 12.75 -2.56
N PHE A 116 1.34 12.02 -3.62
CA PHE A 116 1.08 10.59 -3.57
C PHE A 116 2.31 9.81 -3.09
N ALA A 117 3.48 10.07 -3.67
CA ALA A 117 4.73 9.42 -3.27
C ALA A 117 5.12 9.70 -1.81
N ARG A 118 4.89 10.93 -1.31
CA ARG A 118 5.07 11.27 0.11
C ARG A 118 4.15 10.43 1.02
N ASN A 119 2.89 10.26 0.61
CA ASN A 119 1.94 9.44 1.35
C ASN A 119 2.35 7.96 1.33
N GLN A 120 2.81 7.46 0.18
CA GLN A 120 3.37 6.10 0.06
C GLN A 120 4.57 5.90 0.99
N ARG A 121 5.53 6.83 1.03
CA ARG A 121 6.66 6.77 1.97
C ARG A 121 6.23 6.74 3.43
N THR A 122 5.22 7.54 3.77
CA THR A 122 4.66 7.55 5.13
C THR A 122 4.05 6.20 5.49
N TRP A 123 3.35 5.58 4.53
CA TRP A 123 2.77 4.25 4.69
C TRP A 123 3.84 3.16 4.78
N LEU A 124 4.84 3.18 3.91
CA LEU A 124 5.99 2.24 3.93
C LEU A 124 6.78 2.33 5.24
N ARG A 125 6.97 3.53 5.81
CA ARG A 125 7.61 3.71 7.12
C ARG A 125 6.81 3.09 8.27
N ARG A 126 5.49 3.00 8.15
CA ARG A 126 4.67 2.26 9.14
C ARG A 126 4.83 0.77 8.95
N LEU A 127 4.84 0.32 7.69
CA LEU A 127 5.05 -1.10 7.37
C LEU A 127 6.45 -1.62 7.70
N SER A 128 7.47 -0.77 7.71
CA SER A 128 8.82 -1.18 8.11
C SER A 128 8.91 -1.61 9.57
N ALA A 129 7.90 -1.33 10.40
CA ALA A 129 7.77 -1.86 11.76
C ALA A 129 7.24 -3.32 11.79
N THR A 130 6.83 -3.88 10.65
CA THR A 130 6.40 -5.28 10.56
C THR A 130 7.59 -6.20 10.80
N ARG A 131 7.36 -7.29 11.54
CA ARG A 131 8.34 -8.37 11.73
C ARG A 131 8.79 -8.88 10.35
N ASP A 132 10.11 -9.04 10.20
CA ASP A 132 10.76 -9.52 8.96
C ASP A 132 10.69 -8.58 7.73
N ALA A 133 10.34 -7.30 7.91
CA ALA A 133 10.49 -6.31 6.85
C ALA A 133 11.98 -6.04 6.55
N VAL A 134 12.36 -6.11 5.27
CA VAL A 134 13.72 -5.80 4.79
C VAL A 134 13.70 -4.47 4.05
N ILE A 135 14.47 -3.51 4.53
CA ILE A 135 14.63 -2.21 3.87
C ILE A 135 15.87 -2.27 2.97
N LEU A 136 15.68 -1.97 1.70
CA LEU A 136 16.75 -1.88 0.71
C LEU A 136 16.95 -0.40 0.35
N PRO A 137 18.03 0.25 0.81
CA PRO A 137 18.34 1.60 0.36
C PRO A 137 18.66 1.59 -1.13
N MET A 138 18.14 2.59 -1.84
CA MET A 138 18.23 2.68 -3.28
C MET A 138 18.88 3.99 -3.70
N GLU A 139 19.80 3.89 -4.65
CA GLU A 139 20.53 5.01 -5.21
C GLU A 139 20.49 5.03 -6.73
N GLU A 140 20.39 6.25 -7.28
CA GLU A 140 20.28 6.46 -8.72
C GLU A 140 21.63 6.17 -9.38
N GLY A 141 21.63 5.39 -10.47
CA GLY A 141 22.86 4.92 -11.13
C GLY A 141 23.44 3.63 -10.54
N GLU A 142 23.27 3.39 -9.24
CA GLU A 142 23.81 2.19 -8.58
C GLU A 142 22.82 1.03 -8.53
N SER A 143 21.53 1.35 -8.32
CA SER A 143 20.47 0.38 -8.11
C SER A 143 19.77 -0.01 -9.41
N SER A 144 20.33 -1.01 -10.12
CA SER A 144 19.68 -1.62 -11.28
C SER A 144 18.67 -2.71 -10.87
N PRO A 145 17.64 -2.99 -11.70
CA PRO A 145 16.69 -4.06 -11.42
C PRO A 145 17.36 -5.41 -11.15
N GLN A 146 18.43 -5.73 -11.89
CA GLN A 146 19.18 -6.97 -11.74
C GLN A 146 19.90 -7.03 -10.39
N LYS A 147 20.58 -5.96 -9.98
CA LYS A 147 21.25 -5.88 -8.68
C LYS A 147 20.24 -5.98 -7.54
N THR A 148 19.12 -5.25 -7.62
CA THR A 148 18.06 -5.33 -6.61
C THR A 148 17.47 -6.73 -6.53
N ALA A 149 17.21 -7.39 -7.66
CA ALA A 149 16.73 -8.77 -7.69
C ALA A 149 17.72 -9.75 -7.06
N GLN A 150 19.03 -9.61 -7.32
CA GLN A 150 20.06 -10.43 -6.69
C GLN A 150 20.11 -10.24 -5.16
N VAL A 151 19.99 -9.00 -4.68
CA VAL A 151 19.95 -8.71 -3.25
C VAL A 151 18.71 -9.32 -2.58
N ILE A 152 17.54 -9.22 -3.24
CA ILE A 152 16.29 -9.84 -2.77
C ILE A 152 16.44 -11.37 -2.74
N ALA A 153 16.96 -11.98 -3.81
CA ALA A 153 17.15 -13.43 -3.90
C ALA A 153 18.09 -13.95 -2.80
N ARG A 154 19.20 -13.24 -2.53
CA ARG A 154 20.12 -13.59 -1.43
C ARG A 154 19.41 -13.57 -0.08
N HIS A 155 18.56 -12.57 0.18
CA HIS A 155 17.81 -12.51 1.43
C HIS A 155 16.82 -13.67 1.55
N ILE A 156 16.14 -14.03 0.46
CA ILE A 156 15.22 -15.17 0.43
C ILE A 156 15.96 -16.46 0.82
N LEU A 157 17.02 -16.78 0.08
CA LEU A 157 17.79 -18.03 0.20
C LEU A 157 18.60 -18.15 1.50
N SER A 158 19.14 -17.04 2.04
CA SER A 158 19.98 -17.10 3.27
C SER A 158 19.20 -17.43 4.55
N LYS A 159 17.87 -17.46 4.48
CA LYS A 159 16.98 -17.82 5.58
C LYS A 159 16.18 -19.11 5.29
N GLU A 160 16.59 -19.91 4.31
CA GLU A 160 15.98 -21.19 3.93
C GLU A 160 16.71 -22.44 4.47
N THR A 161 17.42 -22.35 5.60
CA THR A 161 17.66 -23.53 6.44
C THR A 161 16.72 -23.50 7.65
N PRO A 162 15.53 -24.11 7.57
CA PRO A 162 15.00 -24.79 8.73
C PRO A 162 15.91 -26.01 8.94
N SER A 163 16.72 -26.00 10.00
CA SER A 163 17.27 -27.24 10.51
C SER A 163 16.09 -28.13 10.91
N GLU A 164 15.94 -29.26 10.24
CA GLU A 164 15.24 -30.41 10.80
C GLU A 164 15.97 -30.85 12.06
N THR A 165 15.65 -30.24 13.20
CA THR A 165 16.04 -30.75 14.51
C THR A 165 14.94 -30.44 15.52
N GLY A 166 14.11 -31.46 15.77
CA GLY A 166 13.43 -31.72 17.04
C GLY A 166 12.30 -30.76 17.43
N SER A 167 11.10 -30.99 16.90
CA SER A 167 9.87 -30.70 17.65
C SER A 167 9.53 -31.95 18.47
N GLU A 168 10.09 -32.05 19.68
CA GLU A 168 9.33 -32.67 20.76
C GLU A 168 8.37 -31.59 21.28
N ASP A 169 7.12 -31.69 20.86
CA ASP A 169 6.01 -30.96 21.48
C ASP A 169 5.94 -31.37 22.97
N PRO A 170 6.08 -30.45 23.94
CA PRO A 170 5.63 -30.75 25.28
C PRO A 170 4.10 -30.67 25.27
N GLN A 171 3.47 -31.84 25.24
CA GLN A 171 2.05 -32.02 25.52
C GLN A 171 1.66 -31.20 26.77
N PRO A 172 0.62 -30.35 26.72
CA PRO A 172 0.10 -29.74 27.93
C PRO A 172 -0.56 -30.84 28.79
N ARG A 173 0.02 -31.12 29.96
CA ARG A 173 -0.66 -31.87 31.03
C ARG A 173 -1.92 -31.11 31.42
N TYR A 174 -3.08 -31.62 31.00
CA TYR A 174 -4.32 -31.35 31.69
C TYR A 174 -4.36 -32.25 32.93
N GLU A 175 -3.90 -31.74 34.07
CA GLU A 175 -4.31 -32.28 35.37
C GLU A 175 -5.75 -31.81 35.61
N GLY A 176 -6.69 -32.69 35.29
CA GLY A 176 -8.08 -32.56 35.73
C GLY A 176 -8.18 -33.01 37.19
N GLU A 177 -8.16 -32.06 38.12
CA GLU A 177 -8.72 -32.32 39.45
C GLU A 177 -10.23 -32.13 39.39
N GLN A 178 -10.91 -33.26 39.45
CA GLN A 178 -12.31 -33.38 39.83
C GLN A 178 -12.46 -32.96 41.30
N GLY A 179 -13.27 -31.94 41.55
CA GLY A 179 -13.77 -31.55 42.86
C GLY A 179 -15.27 -31.30 42.79
N THR A 180 -16.04 -32.33 43.12
CA THR A 180 -17.51 -32.42 43.17
C THR A 180 -18.11 -31.61 44.37
N PRO A 181 -19.45 -31.56 44.55
CA PRO A 181 -20.22 -30.32 44.72
C PRO A 181 -20.64 -30.03 46.17
N GLY A 182 -21.06 -28.78 46.44
CA GLY A 182 -21.62 -28.35 47.72
C GLY A 182 -22.70 -27.29 47.57
N GLU A 183 -23.94 -27.76 47.43
CA GLU A 183 -25.18 -27.23 48.01
C GLU A 183 -25.07 -26.02 48.96
N GLN A 184 -25.87 -24.97 48.74
CA GLN A 184 -27.01 -24.61 49.60
C GLN A 184 -27.71 -23.30 49.14
N LEU A 185 -29.02 -23.46 48.93
CA LEU A 185 -30.16 -22.54 49.13
C LEU A 185 -29.93 -21.01 49.12
#